data_AF-A0AAD3SKL1-F1
#
_entry.id   AF-A0AAD3SKL1-F1
#
_cell.length_a   1.000
_cell.length_b   1.000
_cell.length_c   1.000
_cell.angle_alpha   90.00
_cell.angle_beta   90.00
_cell.angle_gamma   90.00
#
_symmetry.space_group_name_H-M   'P 1'
#
loop_
_entity.id
_entity.type
_entity.pdbx_description
1 polymer ?
#
loop_
_entity_poly.entity_id
_entity_poly.type
_entity_poly.pdbx_seq_one_letter_code
_entity_poly.pdbx_strand_id
1 'polypeptide(L)'
;MVPSPPVTAVAVEDYVFPPTVKAPGSDKSFLLGGAGERGLEISGKFIKFTAIGVYLEEDAIPSLAVRWKGKSAEELSDSVEFFRDIVTGPFEKFMRVTMILPLTGKQYSEKVTENCVAFWKSVGIYTDAEAKAVEQFVEAFKDENFPPGSSILFTQSPLGSLTIAFSKHDSIQEVGTAVIQNKHLSEAILESMIGKHGVSPAAKQSLAARISEWVNYEELIGEENGAAAGEEKLEIENGKP
;
A
#
# COMPACT_ATOMS: atom_id res chain seq x y z
N MET A 1 19.29 -4.31 -19.98
CA MET A 1 18.29 -3.97 -18.95
C MET A 1 17.16 -4.96 -19.13
N VAL A 2 16.81 -5.67 -18.07
CA VAL A 2 15.56 -6.45 -18.06
C VAL A 2 14.43 -5.42 -18.18
N PRO A 3 13.48 -5.57 -19.11
CA PRO A 3 12.36 -4.63 -19.20
C PRO A 3 11.54 -4.76 -17.90
N SER A 4 11.04 -3.63 -17.39
CA SER A 4 10.18 -3.59 -16.20
C SER A 4 8.77 -3.21 -16.62
N PRO A 5 7.74 -3.78 -16.00
CA PRO A 5 6.35 -3.43 -16.32
C PRO A 5 6.09 -1.95 -16.08
N PRO A 6 5.24 -1.33 -16.91
CA PRO A 6 4.87 0.06 -16.72
C PRO A 6 4.06 0.22 -15.43
N VAL A 7 4.47 1.15 -14.57
CA VAL A 7 3.69 1.54 -13.39
C VAL A 7 2.69 2.61 -13.80
N THR A 8 1.39 2.33 -13.64
CA THR A 8 0.30 3.23 -14.02
C THR A 8 -0.34 3.91 -12.80
N ALA A 9 -0.95 5.09 -13.01
CA ALA A 9 -1.77 5.76 -12.00
C ALA A 9 -3.07 4.97 -11.74
N VAL A 10 -3.63 5.10 -10.54
CA VAL A 10 -4.93 4.53 -10.18
C VAL A 10 -5.84 5.62 -9.63
N ALA A 11 -7.06 5.72 -10.17
CA ALA A 11 -8.09 6.60 -9.63
C ALA A 11 -9.00 5.83 -8.66
N VAL A 12 -9.29 6.44 -7.50
CA VAL A 12 -10.25 5.93 -6.52
C VAL A 12 -11.17 7.09 -6.16
N GLU A 13 -12.45 6.99 -6.55
CA GLU A 13 -13.35 8.15 -6.59
C GLU A 13 -12.74 9.31 -7.40
N ASP A 14 -12.76 10.53 -6.87
CA ASP A 14 -12.22 11.73 -7.48
C ASP A 14 -10.70 11.90 -7.28
N TYR A 15 -10.03 10.92 -6.66
CA TYR A 15 -8.63 11.04 -6.25
C TYR A 15 -7.71 10.15 -7.09
N VAL A 16 -6.66 10.76 -7.66
CA VAL A 16 -5.67 10.06 -8.49
C VAL A 16 -4.40 9.81 -7.68
N PHE A 17 -4.02 8.54 -7.60
CA PHE A 17 -2.73 8.11 -7.07
C PHE A 17 -1.74 8.01 -8.24
N PRO A 18 -0.70 8.86 -8.30
CA PRO A 18 0.29 8.83 -9.38
C PRO A 18 1.07 7.51 -9.38
N PRO A 19 1.69 7.13 -10.51
CA PRO A 19 2.45 5.90 -10.62
C PRO A 19 3.67 5.88 -9.70
N THR A 20 4.29 7.05 -9.49
CA THR A 20 5.49 7.19 -8.65
C THR A 20 5.41 8.42 -7.76
N VAL A 21 6.05 8.35 -6.59
CA VAL A 21 6.11 9.44 -5.61
C VAL A 21 7.44 9.44 -4.85
N LYS A 22 7.76 10.59 -4.25
CA LYS A 22 8.74 10.72 -3.17
C LYS A 22 7.98 10.79 -1.84
N ALA A 23 8.40 10.00 -0.86
CA ALA A 23 7.75 9.94 0.45
C ALA A 23 8.39 10.94 1.44
N PRO A 24 7.62 11.50 2.39
CA PRO A 24 8.20 12.33 3.44
C PRO A 24 9.25 11.56 4.24
N GLY A 25 10.41 12.17 4.45
CA GLY A 25 11.52 11.58 5.21
C GLY A 25 12.29 10.48 4.49
N SER A 26 12.16 10.38 3.16
CA SER A 26 12.90 9.43 2.33
C SER A 26 13.42 10.12 1.06
N ASP A 27 14.64 9.76 0.62
CA ASP A 27 15.22 10.17 -0.66
C ASP A 27 14.86 9.20 -1.81
N LYS A 28 14.19 8.09 -1.48
CA LYS A 28 13.87 7.00 -2.41
C LYS A 28 12.64 7.30 -3.27
N SER A 29 12.57 6.63 -4.42
CA SER A 29 11.39 6.63 -5.27
C SER A 29 10.50 5.44 -4.93
N PHE A 30 9.19 5.66 -4.94
CA PHE A 30 8.20 4.64 -4.61
C PHE A 30 7.27 4.42 -5.78
N LEU A 31 6.96 3.15 -6.06
CA LEU A 31 6.04 2.70 -7.11
C LEU A 31 4.66 2.45 -6.50
N LEU A 32 3.60 2.87 -7.19
CA LEU A 32 2.23 2.59 -6.77
C LEU A 32 1.92 1.10 -6.89
N GLY A 33 2.04 0.40 -5.76
CA GLY A 33 1.75 -1.02 -5.64
C GLY A 33 0.25 -1.30 -5.79
N GLY A 34 -0.61 -0.47 -5.20
CA GLY A 34 -2.05 -0.60 -5.37
C GLY A 34 -2.82 0.53 -4.68
N ALA A 35 -4.08 0.71 -5.07
CA ALA A 35 -4.96 1.68 -4.42
C ALA A 35 -6.39 1.13 -4.29
N GLY A 36 -7.12 1.62 -3.30
CA GLY A 36 -8.52 1.25 -3.09
C GLY A 36 -9.21 2.08 -2.03
N GLU A 37 -10.53 2.01 -2.01
CA GLU A 37 -11.34 2.68 -1.01
C GLU A 37 -11.40 1.91 0.32
N ARG A 38 -11.70 2.65 1.38
CA ARG A 38 -12.05 2.12 2.69
C ARG A 38 -13.36 2.74 3.14
N GLY A 39 -14.30 1.87 3.52
CA GLY A 39 -15.66 2.25 3.89
C GLY A 39 -16.22 1.40 5.03
N LEU A 40 -17.47 1.65 5.41
CA LEU A 40 -18.24 0.84 6.35
C LEU A 40 -19.65 0.62 5.81
N GLU A 41 -20.22 -0.54 6.11
CA GLU A 41 -21.65 -0.78 5.96
C GLU A 41 -22.42 -0.03 7.04
N ILE A 42 -23.24 0.94 6.64
CA ILE A 42 -24.10 1.72 7.53
C ILE A 42 -25.51 1.65 6.97
N SER A 43 -26.42 1.02 7.72
CA SER A 43 -27.83 0.87 7.34
C SER A 43 -28.03 0.23 5.95
N GLY A 44 -27.22 -0.79 5.62
CA GLY A 44 -27.28 -1.53 4.36
C GLY A 44 -26.72 -0.78 3.15
N LYS A 45 -25.92 0.27 3.37
CA LYS A 45 -25.19 0.98 2.33
C LYS A 45 -23.71 1.04 2.69
N PHE A 46 -22.85 0.72 1.72
CA PHE A 46 -21.42 0.92 1.87
C PHE A 46 -21.05 2.40 1.73
N ILE A 47 -20.66 3.02 2.85
CA ILE A 47 -20.24 4.42 2.92
C ILE A 47 -18.72 4.50 2.90
N LYS A 48 -18.17 5.16 1.87
CA LYS A 48 -16.72 5.33 1.68
C LYS A 48 -16.22 6.50 2.53
N PHE A 49 -15.14 6.30 3.27
CA PHE A 49 -14.54 7.33 4.13
C PHE A 49 -13.21 7.84 3.58
N THR A 50 -12.38 6.94 3.04
CA THR A 50 -11.04 7.28 2.57
C THR A 50 -10.68 6.49 1.31
N ALA A 51 -9.86 7.08 0.46
CA ALA A 51 -9.11 6.40 -0.58
C ALA A 51 -7.67 6.14 -0.08
N ILE A 52 -7.13 4.96 -0.31
CA ILE A 52 -5.82 4.53 0.20
C ILE A 52 -4.95 4.13 -1.00
N GLY A 53 -3.77 4.73 -1.10
CA GLY A 53 -2.70 4.28 -1.99
C GLY A 53 -1.55 3.68 -1.18
N VAL A 54 -1.09 2.50 -1.58
CA VAL A 54 0.07 1.82 -1.00
C VAL A 54 1.17 1.79 -2.06
N TYR A 55 2.30 2.36 -1.69
CA TYR A 55 3.49 2.43 -2.53
C TYR A 55 4.64 1.67 -1.88
N LEU A 56 5.45 1.04 -2.72
CA LEU A 56 6.61 0.27 -2.32
C LEU A 56 7.86 0.88 -2.95
N GLU A 57 8.98 0.85 -2.22
CA GLU A 57 10.30 1.13 -2.81
C GLU A 57 10.57 0.18 -3.99
N GLU A 58 11.32 0.63 -5.00
CA GLU A 58 11.63 -0.14 -6.21
C GLU A 58 12.25 -1.53 -5.91
N ASP A 59 13.13 -1.62 -4.90
CA ASP A 59 13.78 -2.86 -4.48
C ASP A 59 12.82 -3.88 -3.83
N ALA A 60 11.56 -3.49 -3.56
CA ALA A 60 10.55 -4.42 -3.10
C ALA A 60 10.25 -5.52 -4.13
N ILE A 61 10.32 -5.21 -5.43
CA ILE A 61 9.98 -6.16 -6.50
C ILE A 61 10.94 -7.34 -6.53
N PRO A 62 12.27 -7.15 -6.66
CA PRO A 62 13.20 -8.27 -6.59
C PRO A 62 13.16 -8.98 -5.23
N SER A 63 12.90 -8.26 -4.12
CA SER A 63 12.76 -8.88 -2.80
C SER A 63 11.55 -9.84 -2.73
N LEU A 64 10.41 -9.45 -3.29
CA LEU A 64 9.18 -10.26 -3.28
C LEU A 64 9.26 -11.41 -4.30
N ALA A 65 9.91 -11.20 -5.45
CA ALA A 65 10.05 -12.21 -6.50
C ALA A 65 10.75 -13.49 -6.01
N VAL A 66 11.59 -13.43 -4.98
CA VAL A 66 12.26 -14.62 -4.38
C VAL A 66 11.25 -15.70 -3.97
N ARG A 67 10.06 -15.30 -3.51
CA ARG A 67 9.02 -16.23 -3.02
C ARG A 67 7.75 -16.21 -3.87
N TRP A 68 7.42 -15.08 -4.45
CA TRP A 68 6.10 -14.82 -5.04
C TRP A 68 6.10 -14.85 -6.57
N LYS A 69 7.26 -15.02 -7.23
CA LYS A 69 7.32 -15.25 -8.68
C LYS A 69 6.60 -16.55 -9.04
N GLY A 70 5.89 -16.51 -10.18
CA GLY A 70 5.03 -17.58 -10.71
C GLY A 70 3.62 -17.60 -10.10
N LYS A 71 3.28 -16.69 -9.17
CA LYS A 71 1.95 -16.64 -8.55
C LYS A 71 0.99 -15.72 -9.28
N SER A 72 -0.26 -16.16 -9.41
CA SER A 72 -1.33 -15.33 -10.00
C SER A 72 -1.82 -14.25 -9.03
N ALA A 73 -2.53 -13.25 -9.58
CA ALA A 73 -3.16 -12.20 -8.79
C ALA A 73 -4.12 -12.78 -7.72
N GLU A 74 -4.88 -13.82 -8.06
CA GLU A 74 -5.82 -14.50 -7.17
C GLU A 74 -5.09 -15.23 -6.03
N GLU A 75 -4.04 -16.00 -6.36
CA GLU A 75 -3.22 -16.69 -5.36
C GLU A 75 -2.60 -15.71 -4.36
N LEU A 76 -2.12 -14.56 -4.84
CA LEU A 76 -1.54 -13.51 -4.00
C LEU A 76 -2.62 -12.80 -3.17
N SER A 77 -3.79 -12.52 -3.75
CA SER A 77 -4.90 -11.85 -3.07
C SER A 77 -5.43 -12.66 -1.88
N ASP A 78 -5.39 -13.99 -1.96
CA ASP A 78 -5.85 -14.88 -0.90
C ASP A 78 -4.76 -15.24 0.13
N SER A 79 -3.49 -14.92 -0.15
CA SER A 79 -2.37 -15.27 0.74
C SER A 79 -2.16 -14.24 1.85
N VAL A 80 -2.35 -14.66 3.10
CA VAL A 80 -2.00 -13.85 4.27
C VAL A 80 -0.49 -13.60 4.36
N GLU A 81 0.30 -14.61 4.01
CA GLU A 81 1.76 -14.56 4.05
C GLU A 81 2.32 -13.57 3.03
N PHE A 82 1.70 -13.42 1.86
CA PHE A 82 2.08 -12.43 0.86
C PHE A 82 1.98 -11.01 1.41
N PHE A 83 0.83 -10.64 1.97
CA PHE A 83 0.67 -9.32 2.57
C PHE A 83 1.57 -9.14 3.80
N ARG A 84 1.83 -10.21 4.57
CA ARG A 84 2.78 -10.14 5.68
C ARG A 84 4.20 -9.86 5.20
N ASP A 85 4.65 -10.50 4.12
CA ASP A 85 5.96 -10.24 3.52
C ASP A 85 6.08 -8.80 2.99
N ILE A 86 4.99 -8.23 2.47
CA ILE A 86 4.94 -6.80 2.13
C ILE A 86 5.09 -5.94 3.39
N VAL A 87 4.29 -6.19 4.44
CA VAL A 87 4.31 -5.41 5.67
C VAL A 87 5.71 -5.43 6.31
N THR A 88 6.32 -6.62 6.44
CA THR A 88 7.59 -6.81 7.14
C THR A 88 8.83 -6.78 6.25
N GLY A 89 8.65 -6.63 4.94
CA GLY A 89 9.74 -6.73 3.97
C GLY A 89 10.88 -5.73 4.22
N PRO A 90 12.11 -6.04 3.81
CA PRO A 90 13.31 -5.24 4.08
C PRO A 90 13.44 -4.02 3.13
N PHE A 91 12.34 -3.33 2.88
CA PHE A 91 12.22 -2.18 1.98
C PHE A 91 11.24 -1.16 2.57
N GLU A 92 11.32 0.08 2.11
CA GLU A 92 10.42 1.14 2.56
C GLU A 92 9.03 1.00 1.94
N LYS A 93 8.02 1.46 2.69
CA LYS A 93 6.64 1.58 2.20
C LYS A 93 6.14 2.98 2.45
N PHE A 94 5.28 3.44 1.56
CA PHE A 94 4.61 4.71 1.69
C PHE A 94 3.11 4.54 1.53
N MET A 95 2.34 5.02 2.48
CA MET A 95 0.88 4.97 2.44
C MET A 95 0.32 6.39 2.41
N ARG A 96 -0.57 6.63 1.45
CA ARG A 96 -1.32 7.87 1.32
C ARG A 96 -2.80 7.58 1.56
N VAL A 97 -3.34 8.12 2.65
CA VAL A 97 -4.77 8.01 3.00
C VAL A 97 -5.43 9.36 2.71
N THR A 98 -6.25 9.42 1.67
CA THR A 98 -6.96 10.64 1.23
C THR A 98 -8.42 10.59 1.69
N MET A 99 -8.91 11.67 2.28
CA MET A 99 -10.24 11.73 2.86
C MET A 99 -11.31 11.92 1.78
N ILE A 100 -12.28 11.01 1.70
CA ILE A 100 -13.51 11.16 0.91
C ILE A 100 -14.54 11.93 1.75
N LEU A 101 -14.71 11.50 3.01
CA LEU A 101 -15.52 12.19 4.00
C LEU A 101 -14.62 12.85 5.06
N PRO A 102 -15.06 13.96 5.67
CA PRO A 102 -14.26 14.65 6.68
C PRO A 102 -14.05 13.77 7.92
N LEU A 103 -12.84 13.81 8.46
CA LEU A 103 -12.46 13.16 9.72
C LEU A 103 -11.60 14.11 10.55
N THR A 104 -11.83 14.17 11.85
CA THR A 104 -10.86 14.80 12.77
C THR A 104 -9.66 13.89 12.96
N GLY A 105 -8.50 14.47 13.27
CA GLY A 105 -7.31 13.69 13.59
C GLY A 105 -7.55 12.74 14.76
N LYS A 106 -8.26 13.20 15.78
CA LYS A 106 -8.70 12.36 16.91
C LYS A 106 -9.52 11.14 16.48
N GLN A 107 -10.56 11.32 15.66
CA GLN A 107 -11.39 10.20 15.18
C GLN A 107 -10.57 9.18 14.41
N TYR A 108 -9.65 9.64 13.57
CA TYR A 108 -8.76 8.77 12.80
C TYR A 108 -7.80 8.03 13.74
N SER A 109 -7.07 8.75 14.59
CA SER A 109 -5.99 8.20 15.39
C SER A 109 -6.49 7.24 16.47
N GLU A 110 -7.61 7.55 17.12
CA GLU A 110 -8.23 6.66 18.11
C GLU A 110 -8.67 5.35 17.47
N LYS A 111 -9.29 5.40 16.29
CA LYS A 111 -9.75 4.18 15.60
C LYS A 111 -8.59 3.26 15.20
N VAL A 112 -7.51 3.84 14.70
CA VAL A 112 -6.30 3.09 14.30
C VAL A 112 -5.61 2.49 15.53
N THR A 113 -5.41 3.27 16.58
CA THR A 113 -4.68 2.82 17.78
C THR A 113 -5.48 1.83 18.62
N GLU A 114 -6.81 1.95 18.69
CA GLU A 114 -7.69 0.96 19.33
C GLU A 114 -7.46 -0.44 18.76
N ASN A 115 -7.47 -0.56 17.42
CA ASN A 115 -7.25 -1.84 16.73
C ASN A 115 -5.83 -2.39 16.99
N CYS A 116 -4.81 -1.53 16.94
CA CYS A 116 -3.42 -1.93 17.19
C CYS A 116 -3.23 -2.45 18.62
N VAL A 117 -3.71 -1.70 19.62
CA VAL A 117 -3.57 -2.08 21.04
C VAL A 117 -4.32 -3.36 21.35
N ALA A 118 -5.53 -3.53 20.82
CA ALA A 118 -6.30 -4.76 21.01
C ALA A 118 -5.56 -5.99 20.46
N PHE A 119 -4.98 -5.87 19.26
CA PHE A 119 -4.18 -6.93 18.66
C PHE A 119 -2.90 -7.22 19.45
N TRP A 120 -2.12 -6.20 19.83
CA TRP A 120 -0.88 -6.42 20.57
C TRP A 120 -1.09 -7.05 21.94
N LYS A 121 -2.19 -6.69 22.62
CA LYS A 121 -2.58 -7.34 23.88
C LYS A 121 -2.96 -8.81 23.65
N SER A 122 -3.66 -9.14 22.57
CA SER A 122 -4.09 -10.51 22.31
C SER A 122 -2.93 -11.45 21.96
N VAL A 123 -1.85 -10.93 21.37
CA VAL A 123 -0.64 -11.70 21.04
C VAL A 123 0.50 -11.51 22.04
N GLY A 124 0.28 -10.78 23.14
CA GLY A 124 1.22 -10.66 24.25
C GLY A 124 2.46 -9.79 23.97
N ILE A 125 2.39 -8.84 23.03
CA ILE A 125 3.52 -7.97 22.66
C ILE A 125 3.32 -6.50 23.07
N TYR A 126 2.24 -6.17 23.77
CA TYR A 126 1.97 -4.80 24.22
C TYR A 126 2.80 -4.45 25.46
N THR A 127 3.87 -3.66 25.29
CA THR A 127 4.73 -3.16 26.36
C THR A 127 4.61 -1.64 26.53
N ASP A 128 5.35 -1.07 27.50
CA ASP A 128 5.46 0.38 27.69
C ASP A 128 5.98 1.10 26.44
N ALA A 129 6.80 0.42 25.62
CA ALA A 129 7.29 0.98 24.36
C ALA A 129 6.15 1.17 23.34
N GLU A 130 5.26 0.19 23.20
CA GLU A 130 4.08 0.30 22.34
C GLU A 130 3.09 1.32 22.90
N ALA A 131 2.90 1.36 24.23
CA ALA A 131 2.04 2.36 24.87
C ALA A 131 2.51 3.79 24.57
N LYS A 132 3.80 4.06 24.75
CA LYS A 132 4.40 5.37 24.43
C LYS A 132 4.31 5.70 22.95
N ALA A 133 4.51 4.72 22.06
CA ALA A 133 4.36 4.92 20.63
C ALA A 133 2.93 5.30 20.25
N VAL A 134 1.92 4.69 20.89
CA VAL A 134 0.50 5.05 20.72
C VAL A 134 0.23 6.47 21.21
N GLU A 135 0.75 6.87 22.36
CA GLU A 135 0.64 8.25 22.86
C GLU A 135 1.23 9.25 21.87
N GLN A 136 2.44 9.00 21.35
CA GLN A 136 3.08 9.84 20.34
C GLN A 136 2.27 9.89 19.04
N PHE A 137 1.67 8.77 18.64
CA PHE A 137 0.79 8.72 17.47
C PHE A 137 -0.42 9.60 17.70
N VAL A 138 -1.20 9.40 18.77
CA VAL A 138 -2.39 10.22 19.05
C VAL A 138 -2.04 11.71 19.17
N GLU A 139 -0.93 12.03 19.83
CA GLU A 139 -0.44 13.41 19.99
C GLU A 139 -0.17 14.07 18.63
N ALA A 140 0.40 13.34 17.66
CA ALA A 140 0.67 13.87 16.31
C ALA A 140 -0.60 14.25 15.54
N PHE A 141 -1.77 13.69 15.90
CA PHE A 141 -3.06 13.95 15.25
C PHE A 141 -3.97 14.90 16.03
N LYS A 142 -3.60 15.31 17.25
CA LYS A 142 -4.54 15.92 18.21
C LYS A 142 -5.20 17.21 17.73
N ASP A 143 -4.45 18.04 16.99
CA ASP A 143 -4.88 19.35 16.50
C ASP A 143 -5.24 19.32 15.00
N GLU A 144 -5.22 18.14 14.39
CA GLU A 144 -5.46 17.97 12.96
C GLU A 144 -6.94 17.81 12.62
N ASN A 145 -7.32 18.33 11.46
CA ASN A 145 -8.63 18.10 10.87
C ASN A 145 -8.50 17.86 9.37
N PHE A 146 -9.14 16.81 8.89
CA PHE A 146 -9.00 16.33 7.52
C PHE A 146 -10.29 16.55 6.74
N PRO A 147 -10.46 17.71 6.06
CA PRO A 147 -11.55 17.87 5.10
C PRO A 147 -11.37 16.93 3.90
N PRO A 148 -12.43 16.71 3.09
CA PRO A 148 -12.30 15.97 1.84
C PRO A 148 -11.12 16.44 0.97
N GLY A 149 -10.36 15.49 0.44
CA GLY A 149 -9.17 15.71 -0.37
C GLY A 149 -7.88 15.99 0.39
N SER A 150 -7.92 16.26 1.70
CA SER A 150 -6.68 16.22 2.51
C SER A 150 -6.16 14.78 2.62
N SER A 151 -4.85 14.61 2.83
CA SER A 151 -4.26 13.28 3.00
C SER A 151 -3.37 13.18 4.23
N ILE A 152 -3.42 12.00 4.87
CA ILE A 152 -2.46 11.54 5.86
C ILE A 152 -1.42 10.69 5.14
N LEU A 153 -0.15 10.96 5.42
CA LEU A 153 1.00 10.37 4.76
C LEU A 153 1.82 9.58 5.79
N PHE A 154 2.13 8.33 5.47
CA PHE A 154 2.94 7.46 6.31
C PHE A 154 4.11 6.90 5.53
N THR A 155 5.33 7.10 6.01
CA THR A 155 6.52 6.43 5.49
C THR A 155 6.99 5.41 6.52
N GLN A 156 6.95 4.14 6.17
CA GLN A 156 7.42 3.03 6.98
C GLN A 156 8.85 2.67 6.57
N SER A 157 9.79 2.81 7.51
CA SER A 157 11.16 2.34 7.35
C SER A 157 11.27 0.85 7.67
N PRO A 158 12.07 0.05 6.93
CA PRO A 158 12.38 -1.32 7.31
C PRO A 158 13.16 -1.41 8.64
N LEU A 159 13.72 -0.30 9.12
CA LEU A 159 14.40 -0.20 10.41
C LEU A 159 13.44 0.01 11.60
N GLY A 160 12.12 0.06 11.36
CA GLY A 160 11.10 0.10 12.41
C GLY A 160 10.69 1.50 12.86
N SER A 161 10.85 2.51 12.01
CA SER A 161 10.33 3.85 12.25
C SER A 161 9.14 4.17 11.33
N LEU A 162 8.22 5.00 11.85
CA LEU A 162 7.08 5.54 11.12
C LEU A 162 7.20 7.06 11.05
N THR A 163 7.39 7.59 9.85
CA THR A 163 7.27 9.03 9.59
C THR A 163 5.83 9.36 9.23
N ILE A 164 5.28 10.41 9.86
CA ILE A 164 3.92 10.89 9.64
C ILE A 164 4.01 12.29 9.05
N ALA A 165 3.24 12.56 8.00
CA ALA A 165 3.04 13.91 7.48
C ALA A 165 1.58 14.12 7.09
N PHE A 166 1.21 15.39 6.92
CA PHE A 166 -0.14 15.79 6.50
C PHE A 166 -0.07 16.66 5.26
N SER A 167 -1.07 16.51 4.40
CA SER A 167 -1.14 17.24 3.14
C SER A 167 -2.53 17.82 2.92
N LYS A 168 -2.55 19.01 2.33
CA LYS A 168 -3.74 19.56 1.69
C LYS A 168 -3.68 19.13 0.22
N HIS A 169 -4.69 18.39 -0.24
CA HIS A 169 -4.76 17.87 -1.61
C HIS A 169 -3.58 16.93 -1.95
N ASP A 170 -3.04 17.03 -3.16
CA ASP A 170 -2.02 16.13 -3.71
C ASP A 170 -0.57 16.51 -3.38
N SER A 171 -0.36 17.56 -2.56
CA SER A 171 0.98 18.02 -2.22
C SER A 171 1.67 17.10 -1.19
N ILE A 172 2.79 16.48 -1.56
CA ILE A 172 3.60 15.69 -0.62
C ILE A 172 4.80 16.54 -0.19
N GLN A 173 4.92 16.77 1.12
CA GLN A 173 6.06 17.49 1.70
C GLN A 173 7.25 16.55 1.83
N GLU A 174 8.47 17.06 1.60
CA GLU A 174 9.69 16.28 1.76
C GLU A 174 9.96 15.90 3.23
N VAL A 175 9.57 16.76 4.17
CA VAL A 175 9.82 16.58 5.60
C VAL A 175 8.55 16.07 6.29
N GLY A 176 8.70 15.06 7.15
CA GLY A 176 7.62 14.57 8.00
C GLY A 176 7.32 15.50 9.17
N THR A 177 6.06 15.53 9.60
CA THR A 177 5.59 16.24 10.80
C THR A 177 6.10 15.58 12.08
N ALA A 178 6.12 14.24 12.12
CA ALA A 178 6.57 13.46 13.27
C ALA A 178 7.26 12.17 12.83
N VAL A 179 8.15 11.65 13.68
CA VAL A 179 8.78 10.33 13.49
C VAL A 179 8.66 9.53 14.77
N ILE A 180 8.06 8.35 14.69
CA ILE A 180 7.86 7.44 15.82
C ILE A 180 8.77 6.22 15.66
N GLN A 181 9.61 5.98 16.67
CA GLN A 181 10.58 4.87 16.69
C GLN A 181 9.96 3.66 17.39
N ASN A 182 9.10 2.93 16.68
CA ASN A 182 8.52 1.69 17.17
C ASN A 182 8.11 0.79 16.00
N LYS A 183 8.79 -0.36 15.88
CA LYS A 183 8.59 -1.32 14.78
C LYS A 183 7.18 -1.88 14.74
N HIS A 184 6.61 -2.22 15.90
CA HIS A 184 5.27 -2.79 15.99
C HIS A 184 4.21 -1.81 15.51
N LEU A 185 4.25 -0.55 15.96
CA LEU A 185 3.37 0.51 15.47
C LEU A 185 3.57 0.72 13.97
N SER A 186 4.82 0.82 13.51
CA SER A 186 5.11 1.07 12.10
C SER A 186 4.53 0.00 11.18
N GLU A 187 4.67 -1.29 11.53
CA GLU A 187 4.08 -2.40 10.77
C GLU A 187 2.55 -2.42 10.90
N ALA A 188 2.02 -2.13 12.10
CA ALA A 188 0.59 -2.22 12.36
C ALA A 188 -0.25 -1.22 11.53
N ILE A 189 0.31 -0.05 11.18
CA ILE A 189 -0.39 0.90 10.30
C ILE A 189 -0.68 0.27 8.93
N LEU A 190 0.33 -0.30 8.26
CA LEU A 190 0.12 -0.95 6.96
C LEU A 190 -0.68 -2.25 7.10
N GLU A 191 -0.42 -3.05 8.14
CA GLU A 191 -1.20 -4.26 8.45
C GLU A 191 -2.69 -3.94 8.64
N SER A 192 -3.03 -2.80 9.24
CA SER A 192 -4.43 -2.36 9.39
C SER A 192 -5.12 -2.07 8.07
N MET A 193 -4.37 -1.79 6.99
CA MET A 193 -4.90 -1.51 5.66
C MET A 193 -5.02 -2.78 4.82
N ILE A 194 -3.94 -3.55 4.72
CA ILE A 194 -3.78 -4.67 3.76
C ILE A 194 -3.60 -6.05 4.42
N GLY A 195 -3.52 -6.12 5.74
CA GLY A 195 -3.33 -7.36 6.48
C GLY A 195 -4.52 -8.33 6.39
N LYS A 196 -4.48 -9.40 7.16
CA LYS A 196 -5.58 -10.39 7.21
C LYS A 196 -6.92 -9.75 7.58
N HIS A 197 -6.90 -8.80 8.50
CA HIS A 197 -8.06 -8.03 8.97
C HIS A 197 -8.03 -6.58 8.46
N GLY A 198 -7.36 -6.36 7.32
CA GLY A 198 -7.20 -5.04 6.72
C GLY A 198 -8.53 -4.39 6.33
N VAL A 199 -8.61 -3.07 6.46
CA VAL A 199 -9.84 -2.30 6.23
C VAL A 199 -10.13 -1.96 4.77
N SER A 200 -9.22 -2.28 3.84
CA SER A 200 -9.41 -2.03 2.40
C SER A 200 -9.14 -3.29 1.55
N PRO A 201 -10.17 -4.14 1.35
CA PRO A 201 -10.08 -5.26 0.42
C PRO A 201 -9.73 -4.82 -1.01
N ALA A 202 -10.23 -3.67 -1.46
CA ALA A 202 -9.94 -3.12 -2.78
C ALA A 202 -8.44 -2.81 -2.95
N ALA A 203 -7.79 -2.20 -1.94
CA ALA A 203 -6.36 -1.93 -2.00
C ALA A 203 -5.54 -3.24 -2.02
N LYS A 204 -5.97 -4.28 -1.28
CA LYS A 204 -5.34 -5.61 -1.30
C LYS A 204 -5.37 -6.25 -2.68
N GLN A 205 -6.54 -6.26 -3.32
CA GLN A 205 -6.73 -6.83 -4.66
C GLN A 205 -5.90 -6.07 -5.70
N SER A 206 -5.93 -4.74 -5.65
CA SER A 206 -5.11 -3.88 -6.52
C SER A 206 -3.61 -4.19 -6.35
N LEU A 207 -3.16 -4.32 -5.11
CA LEU A 207 -1.77 -4.62 -4.77
C LEU A 207 -1.32 -6.01 -5.25
N ALA A 208 -2.15 -7.03 -5.04
CA ALA A 208 -1.88 -8.40 -5.49
C ALA A 208 -1.80 -8.50 -7.02
N ALA A 209 -2.73 -7.88 -7.73
CA ALA A 209 -2.76 -7.90 -9.20
C ALA A 209 -1.50 -7.27 -9.81
N ARG A 210 -1.13 -6.08 -9.34
CA ARG A 210 0.02 -5.34 -9.89
C ARG A 210 1.34 -6.01 -9.53
N ILE A 211 1.50 -6.48 -8.30
CA ILE A 211 2.72 -7.19 -7.91
C ILE A 211 2.85 -8.52 -8.66
N SER A 212 1.77 -9.26 -8.90
CA SER A 212 1.80 -10.49 -9.72
C SER A 212 2.34 -10.19 -11.12
N GLU A 213 1.83 -9.14 -11.78
CA GLU A 213 2.35 -8.71 -13.08
C GLU A 213 3.86 -8.38 -13.01
N TRP A 214 4.27 -7.70 -11.95
CA TRP A 214 5.65 -7.25 -11.79
C TRP A 214 6.67 -8.36 -11.54
N VAL A 215 6.34 -9.32 -10.68
CA VAL A 215 7.24 -10.44 -10.37
C VAL A 215 7.30 -11.48 -11.50
N ASN A 216 6.29 -11.49 -12.39
CA ASN A 216 6.19 -12.41 -13.52
C ASN A 216 6.53 -11.77 -14.87
N TYR A 217 6.94 -10.50 -14.89
CA TYR A 217 7.01 -9.72 -16.13
C TYR A 217 7.90 -10.33 -17.23
N GLU A 218 9.05 -10.91 -16.86
CA GLU A 218 9.92 -11.61 -17.81
C GLU A 218 9.26 -12.82 -18.49
N GLU A 219 8.38 -13.51 -17.78
CA GLU A 219 7.65 -14.67 -18.32
C GLU A 219 6.54 -14.18 -19.26
N LEU A 220 5.81 -13.14 -18.85
CA LEU A 220 4.73 -12.53 -19.65
C LEU A 220 5.23 -12.01 -21.01
N ILE A 221 6.35 -11.28 -21.04
CA ILE A 221 6.94 -10.82 -22.31
C ILE A 221 7.44 -11.99 -23.17
N GLY A 222 7.91 -13.08 -22.56
CA GLY A 222 8.38 -14.27 -23.27
C GLY A 222 7.22 -14.98 -23.98
N GLU A 223 6.08 -15.09 -23.30
CA GLU A 223 4.85 -15.66 -23.83
C GLU A 223 4.24 -14.81 -24.94
N GLU A 224 4.13 -13.49 -24.77
CA GLU A 224 3.60 -12.57 -25.79
C GLU A 224 4.42 -12.62 -27.09
N ASN A 225 5.76 -12.58 -26.97
CA ASN A 225 6.65 -12.67 -28.13
C ASN A 225 6.57 -14.04 -28.81
N GLY A 226 6.39 -15.12 -28.03
CA GLY A 226 6.20 -16.47 -28.55
C GLY A 226 4.88 -16.66 -29.30
N ALA A 227 3.80 -16.08 -28.79
CA ALA A 227 2.47 -16.11 -29.40
C ALA A 227 2.45 -15.34 -30.73
N ALA A 228 3.00 -14.10 -30.76
CA ALA A 228 3.09 -13.29 -31.97
C ALA A 228 3.89 -14.00 -33.09
N ALA A 229 5.00 -14.66 -32.75
CA ALA A 229 5.78 -15.43 -33.72
C ALA A 229 5.06 -16.69 -34.23
N GLY A 230 4.11 -17.23 -33.45
CA GLY A 230 3.26 -18.35 -33.86
C GLY A 230 2.16 -17.92 -34.85
N GLU A 231 1.52 -16.77 -34.63
CA GLU A 231 0.51 -16.20 -35.51
C GLU A 231 1.10 -15.79 -36.87
N GLU A 232 2.27 -15.16 -36.90
CA GLU A 232 2.95 -14.77 -38.14
C GLU A 232 3.33 -15.99 -39.01
N LYS A 233 3.72 -17.11 -38.39
CA LYS A 233 3.98 -18.37 -39.11
C LYS A 233 2.71 -18.98 -39.71
N LEU A 234 1.59 -18.92 -39.00
CA LEU A 234 0.30 -19.42 -39.48
C LEU A 234 -0.26 -18.58 -40.63
N GLU A 235 -0.04 -17.27 -40.64
CA GLU A 235 -0.40 -16.41 -41.78
C GLU A 235 0.46 -16.68 -43.02
N ILE A 236 1.76 -16.96 -42.84
CA ILE A 236 2.66 -17.31 -43.95
C ILE A 236 2.31 -18.68 -44.55
N GLU A 237 1.88 -19.65 -43.74
CA GLU A 237 1.44 -20.97 -44.23
C GLU A 237 0.08 -20.93 -44.92
N ASN A 238 -0.86 -20.10 -44.44
CA ASN A 238 -2.19 -19.96 -45.03
C ASN A 238 -2.27 -18.97 -46.21
N GLY A 239 -1.21 -18.19 -46.44
CA GLY A 239 -1.11 -17.18 -47.50
C GLY A 239 -0.42 -17.62 -48.80
N LYS A 240 -0.08 -18.90 -48.98
CA LYS A 240 0.45 -19.39 -50.26
C LYS A 240 -0.68 -19.64 -51.28
N PRO A 241 -0.59 -19.09 -52.51
CA PRO A 241 -1.55 -19.37 -53.58
C PRO A 241 -1.52 -20.84 -54.03
#